data_AF-A0A800A4T7-F1
#
_entry.id   AF-A0A800A4T7-F1
#
_cell.length_a   1.000
_cell.length_b   1.000
_cell.length_c   1.000
_cell.angle_alpha   90.00
_cell.angle_beta   90.00
_cell.angle_gamma   90.00
#
_symmetry.space_group_name_H-M   'P 1'
#
loop_
_entity.id
_entity.type
_entity.pdbx_description
1 polymer ?
#
loop_
_entity_poly.entity_id
_entity_poly.type
_entity_poly.pdbx_seq_one_letter_code
_entity_poly.pdbx_strand_id
1 'polypeptide(L)'
;KRADLAALDVGSTNIDAYDRATKSFKTTNKVYKNSIETCMFLAAEMEKAGVKPHLSCWAIPFLRAADALLDMGVFKEPAFVQFVLCEGGIVGGHPCTVQGILAFVDMLPANRRIEWTVTCKEGSILPAAGVALERGGHLSPGIGDYPYPELGCPTNAEVVHFFADLARASGRQVATPNETRRMLEIQS
;
A
#
# COMPACT_ATOMS: atom_id res chain seq x y z
N LYS A 1 -1.08 -12.70 -21.65
CA LYS A 1 -0.09 -12.64 -20.54
C LYS A 1 -0.89 -12.47 -19.26
N ARG A 2 -0.75 -13.36 -18.27
CA ARG A 2 -1.44 -13.26 -16.97
C ARG A 2 -0.78 -12.17 -16.12
N ALA A 3 -1.53 -11.50 -15.26
CA ALA A 3 -0.98 -10.58 -14.26
C ALA A 3 -0.29 -11.36 -13.11
N ASP A 4 0.80 -10.83 -12.55
CA ASP A 4 1.47 -11.45 -11.40
C ASP A 4 0.74 -11.10 -10.09
N LEU A 5 0.22 -9.88 -10.00
CA LEU A 5 -0.42 -9.30 -8.82
C LEU A 5 -1.74 -8.61 -9.21
N ALA A 6 -2.68 -8.56 -8.28
CA ALA A 6 -3.87 -7.72 -8.36
C ALA A 6 -4.18 -7.09 -6.99
N ALA A 7 -4.59 -5.83 -6.99
CA ALA A 7 -4.93 -5.11 -5.77
C ALA A 7 -6.23 -5.65 -5.16
N LEU A 8 -6.24 -5.78 -3.83
CA LEU A 8 -7.40 -6.14 -3.03
C LEU A 8 -7.41 -5.27 -1.77
N ASP A 9 -8.34 -4.34 -1.69
CA ASP A 9 -8.52 -3.46 -0.55
C ASP A 9 -9.27 -4.17 0.56
N VAL A 10 -8.59 -4.44 1.69
CA VAL A 10 -9.05 -5.35 2.74
C VAL A 10 -10.03 -4.67 3.71
N GLY A 11 -11.03 -3.99 3.18
CA GLY A 11 -12.02 -3.29 3.99
C GLY A 11 -12.74 -2.14 3.29
N SER A 12 -13.53 -1.42 4.07
CA SER A 12 -14.30 -0.27 3.60
C SER A 12 -13.90 1.01 4.33
N THR A 13 -13.87 2.14 3.62
CA THR A 13 -13.58 3.47 4.19
C THR A 13 -14.22 4.59 3.37
N ASN A 14 -14.40 5.77 3.96
CA ASN A 14 -14.89 6.95 3.23
C ASN A 14 -13.70 7.65 2.56
N ILE A 15 -13.79 7.89 1.25
CA ILE A 15 -12.71 8.54 0.48
C ILE A 15 -13.09 9.94 0.01
N ASP A 16 -14.12 10.53 0.62
CA ASP A 16 -14.48 11.93 0.41
C ASP A 16 -13.30 12.84 0.81
N ALA A 17 -13.03 13.84 -0.03
CA ALA A 17 -11.94 14.79 0.20
C ALA A 17 -12.49 16.10 0.77
N TYR A 18 -11.94 16.53 1.92
CA TYR A 18 -12.25 17.80 2.55
C TYR A 18 -11.39 18.92 1.99
N ASP A 19 -12.01 20.01 1.57
CA ASP A 19 -11.33 21.23 1.16
C ASP A 19 -11.35 22.26 2.30
N ARG A 20 -10.17 22.55 2.85
CA ARG A 20 -10.00 23.50 3.95
C ARG A 20 -10.23 24.95 3.54
N ALA A 21 -10.03 25.30 2.27
CA ALA A 21 -10.22 26.66 1.78
C ALA A 21 -11.71 27.02 1.72
N THR A 22 -12.51 26.10 1.18
CA THR A 22 -13.98 26.26 1.09
C THR A 22 -14.72 25.74 2.31
N LYS A 23 -14.03 25.07 3.24
CA LYS A 23 -14.58 24.43 4.45
C LYS A 23 -15.70 23.44 4.17
N SER A 24 -15.63 22.74 3.05
CA SER A 24 -16.65 21.76 2.64
C SER A 24 -16.00 20.49 2.11
N PHE A 25 -16.76 19.39 2.07
CA PHE A 25 -16.32 18.21 1.35
C PHE A 25 -16.65 18.33 -0.14
N LYS A 26 -15.74 17.85 -0.99
CA LYS A 26 -15.96 17.78 -2.45
C LYS A 26 -17.09 16.82 -2.83
N THR A 27 -17.29 15.78 -2.01
CA THR A 27 -18.39 14.82 -2.08
C THR A 27 -18.77 14.37 -0.67
N THR A 28 -19.96 13.83 -0.45
CA THR A 28 -20.42 13.42 0.89
C THR A 28 -20.96 11.99 0.93
N ASN A 29 -20.67 11.18 -0.09
CA ASN A 29 -21.27 9.88 -0.31
C ASN A 29 -20.30 8.84 -0.89
N LYS A 30 -18.99 9.10 -0.91
CA LYS A 30 -18.01 8.17 -1.49
C LYS A 30 -17.49 7.20 -0.45
N VAL A 31 -18.28 6.16 -0.21
CA VAL A 31 -17.81 4.97 0.51
C VAL A 31 -17.05 4.07 -0.47
N TYR A 32 -15.76 3.86 -0.24
CA TYR A 32 -15.03 2.77 -0.90
C TYR A 32 -15.37 1.47 -0.16
N LYS A 33 -16.17 0.61 -0.78
CA LYS A 33 -16.83 -0.51 -0.12
C LYS A 33 -16.24 -1.85 -0.55
N ASN A 34 -15.56 -2.52 0.38
CA ASN A 34 -15.24 -3.94 0.31
C ASN A 34 -15.66 -4.59 1.62
N SER A 35 -16.65 -5.49 1.56
CA SER A 35 -17.02 -6.31 2.72
C SER A 35 -16.04 -7.48 2.87
N ILE A 36 -16.05 -8.15 4.03
CA ILE A 36 -15.27 -9.38 4.23
C ILE A 36 -15.65 -10.46 3.21
N GLU A 37 -16.94 -10.60 2.89
CA GLU A 37 -17.43 -11.51 1.84
C GLU A 37 -16.82 -11.16 0.47
N THR A 38 -16.80 -9.88 0.09
CA THR A 38 -16.15 -9.44 -1.14
C THR A 38 -14.65 -9.75 -1.14
N CYS A 39 -13.96 -9.53 -0.02
CA CYS A 39 -12.54 -9.85 0.11
C CYS A 39 -12.28 -11.35 -0.08
N MET A 40 -13.08 -12.22 0.56
CA MET A 40 -12.96 -13.67 0.41
C MET A 40 -13.26 -14.13 -1.02
N PHE A 41 -14.30 -13.58 -1.64
CA PHE A 41 -14.63 -13.85 -3.04
C PHE A 41 -13.48 -13.48 -3.97
N LEU A 42 -12.95 -12.26 -3.86
CA LEU A 42 -11.83 -11.80 -4.68
C LEU A 42 -10.58 -12.64 -4.46
N ALA A 43 -10.26 -13.00 -3.21
CA ALA A 43 -9.14 -13.88 -2.89
C ALA A 43 -9.25 -15.23 -3.62
N ALA A 44 -10.43 -15.85 -3.58
CA ALA A 44 -10.68 -17.13 -4.25
C ALA A 44 -10.57 -17.02 -5.78
N GLU A 45 -11.08 -15.95 -6.38
CA GLU A 45 -10.95 -15.73 -7.83
C GLU A 45 -9.50 -15.44 -8.26
N MET A 46 -8.74 -14.69 -7.45
CA MET A 46 -7.32 -14.47 -7.68
C MET A 46 -6.52 -15.77 -7.58
N GLU A 47 -6.82 -16.63 -6.61
CA GLU A 47 -6.19 -17.95 -6.48
C GLU A 47 -6.47 -18.84 -7.70
N LYS A 48 -7.73 -18.92 -8.16
CA LYS A 48 -8.09 -19.65 -9.40
C LYS A 48 -7.34 -19.12 -10.62
N ALA A 49 -7.15 -17.81 -10.70
CA ALA A 49 -6.39 -17.19 -11.78
C ALA A 49 -4.88 -17.40 -11.63
N GLY A 50 -4.38 -17.78 -10.45
CA GLY A 50 -2.96 -17.82 -10.12
C GLY A 50 -2.33 -16.44 -10.08
N VAL A 51 -3.08 -15.46 -9.56
CA VAL A 51 -2.66 -14.07 -9.32
C VAL A 51 -2.50 -13.89 -7.82
N LYS A 52 -1.38 -13.33 -7.36
CA LYS A 52 -1.18 -13.10 -5.92
C LYS A 52 -1.90 -11.81 -5.48
N PRO A 53 -2.69 -11.83 -4.40
CA PRO A 53 -3.30 -10.61 -3.87
C PRO A 53 -2.26 -9.63 -3.34
N HIS A 54 -2.40 -8.35 -3.71
CA HIS A 54 -1.70 -7.22 -3.10
C HIS A 54 -2.67 -6.51 -2.15
N LEU A 55 -2.47 -6.70 -0.85
CA LEU A 55 -3.45 -6.40 0.19
C LEU A 55 -3.36 -4.94 0.63
N SER A 56 -4.22 -4.09 0.08
CA SER A 56 -4.24 -2.66 0.37
C SER A 56 -4.98 -2.37 1.68
N CYS A 57 -4.28 -1.72 2.60
CA CYS A 57 -4.76 -1.39 3.94
C CYS A 57 -4.70 0.13 4.15
N TRP A 58 -5.87 0.77 4.24
CA TRP A 58 -6.00 2.23 4.38
C TRP A 58 -5.94 2.67 5.85
N ALA A 59 -6.33 1.78 6.77
CA ALA A 59 -6.29 2.01 8.20
C ALA A 59 -6.07 0.70 8.97
N ILE A 60 -5.78 0.80 10.28
CA ILE A 60 -5.53 -0.37 11.15
C ILE A 60 -6.63 -1.45 11.07
N PRO A 61 -7.94 -1.13 10.98
CA PRO A 61 -8.96 -2.16 10.81
C PRO A 61 -8.76 -3.06 9.58
N PHE A 62 -8.20 -2.53 8.48
CA PHE A 62 -7.91 -3.31 7.27
C PHE A 62 -6.79 -4.32 7.54
N LEU A 63 -5.73 -3.88 8.25
CA LEU A 63 -4.62 -4.76 8.62
C LEU A 63 -5.08 -5.89 9.56
N ARG A 64 -5.98 -5.57 10.51
CA ARG A 64 -6.59 -6.57 11.39
C ARG A 64 -7.48 -7.55 10.63
N ALA A 65 -8.22 -7.09 9.63
CA ALA A 65 -9.00 -7.96 8.75
C ALA A 65 -8.10 -8.86 7.90
N ALA A 66 -6.98 -8.32 7.39
CA ALA A 66 -5.99 -9.10 6.64
C ALA A 66 -5.38 -10.21 7.50
N ASP A 67 -5.02 -9.93 8.75
CA ASP A 67 -4.50 -10.95 9.68
C ASP A 67 -5.55 -12.03 9.99
N ALA A 68 -6.81 -11.66 10.22
CA ALA A 68 -7.89 -12.65 10.41
C ALA A 68 -8.09 -13.54 9.16
N LEU A 69 -8.00 -12.96 7.97
CA LEU A 69 -8.13 -13.71 6.70
C LEU A 69 -6.89 -14.57 6.39
N LEU A 70 -5.70 -14.17 6.86
CA LEU A 70 -4.51 -15.03 6.86
C LEU A 70 -4.70 -16.19 7.84
N ASP A 71 -5.25 -15.95 9.02
CA ASP A 71 -5.54 -16.98 10.03
C ASP A 71 -6.52 -18.04 9.52
N MET A 72 -7.57 -17.59 8.82
CA MET A 72 -8.53 -18.46 8.14
C MET A 72 -7.94 -19.22 6.93
N GLY A 73 -6.72 -18.90 6.51
CA GLY A 73 -6.08 -19.46 5.32
C GLY A 73 -6.69 -18.98 4.00
N VAL A 74 -7.48 -17.91 4.01
CA VAL A 74 -8.03 -17.26 2.80
C VAL A 74 -6.91 -16.57 2.03
N PHE A 75 -6.05 -15.83 2.74
CA PHE A 75 -4.81 -15.31 2.18
C PHE A 75 -3.65 -16.28 2.48
N LYS A 76 -2.66 -16.32 1.59
CA LYS A 76 -1.48 -17.18 1.73
C LYS A 76 -0.24 -16.36 2.06
N GLU A 77 0.59 -16.91 2.94
CA GLU A 77 1.91 -16.35 3.25
C GLU A 77 2.95 -16.74 2.17
N PRO A 78 3.97 -15.89 1.89
CA PRO A 78 4.14 -14.55 2.45
C PRO A 78 3.09 -13.59 1.89
N ALA A 79 2.44 -12.82 2.75
CA ALA A 79 1.47 -11.83 2.29
C ALA A 79 2.20 -10.60 1.75
N PHE A 80 1.65 -9.95 0.72
CA PHE A 80 2.16 -8.66 0.26
C PHE A 80 1.16 -7.56 0.64
N VAL A 81 1.50 -6.78 1.67
CA VAL A 81 0.60 -5.78 2.26
C VAL A 81 1.02 -4.38 1.84
N GLN A 82 0.08 -3.55 1.39
CA GLN A 82 0.30 -2.14 1.10
C GLN A 82 -0.33 -1.27 2.17
N PHE A 83 0.46 -0.44 2.83
CA PHE A 83 -0.04 0.66 3.65
C PHE A 83 -0.38 1.84 2.73
N VAL A 84 -1.66 2.19 2.66
CA VAL A 84 -2.15 3.30 1.85
C VAL A 84 -2.33 4.52 2.75
N LEU A 85 -1.34 5.41 2.76
CA LEU A 85 -1.44 6.71 3.42
C LEU A 85 -2.16 7.70 2.50
N CYS A 86 -2.74 8.74 3.08
CA CYS A 86 -3.59 9.70 2.37
C CYS A 86 -3.27 11.14 2.75
N GLU A 87 -3.26 12.01 1.75
CA GLU A 87 -3.27 13.47 1.88
C GLU A 87 -4.35 14.06 0.97
N GLY A 88 -4.19 15.30 0.48
CA GLY A 88 -5.12 15.93 -0.46
C GLY A 88 -6.53 16.15 0.11
N GLY A 89 -6.68 16.07 1.43
CA GLY A 89 -7.96 16.16 2.13
C GLY A 89 -8.75 14.84 2.20
N ILE A 90 -8.24 13.73 1.66
CA ILE A 90 -8.86 12.41 1.80
C ILE A 90 -8.84 12.00 3.27
N VAL A 91 -10.00 11.69 3.85
CA VAL A 91 -10.13 11.39 5.29
C VAL A 91 -10.13 9.89 5.63
N GLY A 92 -10.07 9.03 4.62
CA GLY A 92 -10.29 7.58 4.75
C GLY A 92 -9.09 6.75 5.17
N GLY A 93 -7.89 7.32 5.18
CA GLY A 93 -6.66 6.63 5.51
C GLY A 93 -5.80 7.37 6.53
N HIS A 94 -4.73 6.73 6.99
CA HIS A 94 -3.75 7.39 7.86
C HIS A 94 -3.01 8.50 7.11
N PRO A 95 -2.59 9.57 7.81
CA PRO A 95 -1.89 10.69 7.18
C PRO A 95 -0.49 10.27 6.70
N CYS A 96 0.02 10.96 5.69
CA CYS A 96 1.32 10.70 5.09
C CYS A 96 2.46 11.31 5.91
N THR A 97 2.63 10.77 7.10
CA THR A 97 3.56 11.25 8.13
C THR A 97 4.31 10.08 8.72
N VAL A 98 5.41 10.37 9.42
CA VAL A 98 6.17 9.36 10.20
C VAL A 98 5.26 8.60 11.16
N GLN A 99 4.39 9.31 11.88
CA GLN A 99 3.44 8.71 12.83
C GLN A 99 2.35 7.90 12.12
N GLY A 100 1.93 8.33 10.93
CA GLY A 100 0.96 7.61 10.12
C GLY A 100 1.45 6.22 9.70
N ILE A 101 2.69 6.11 9.23
CA ILE A 101 3.31 4.82 8.90
C ILE A 101 3.64 4.00 10.15
N LEU A 102 4.16 4.63 11.22
CA LEU A 102 4.48 3.91 12.47
C LEU A 102 3.25 3.22 13.06
N ALA A 103 2.06 3.84 12.97
CA ALA A 103 0.83 3.21 13.41
C ALA A 103 0.56 1.85 12.73
N PHE A 104 0.93 1.69 11.46
CA PHE A 104 0.84 0.40 10.76
C PHE A 104 1.96 -0.55 11.16
N VAL A 105 3.21 -0.05 11.18
CA VAL A 105 4.39 -0.87 11.51
C VAL A 105 4.25 -1.49 12.90
N ASP A 106 3.80 -0.72 13.88
CA ASP A 106 3.59 -1.17 15.26
C ASP A 106 2.44 -2.19 15.40
N MET A 107 1.55 -2.27 14.40
CA MET A 107 0.39 -3.16 14.37
C MET A 107 0.56 -4.36 13.44
N LEU A 108 1.73 -4.52 12.80
CA LEU A 108 2.03 -5.70 11.99
C LEU A 108 2.03 -6.97 12.87
N PRO A 109 1.37 -8.06 12.44
CA PRO A 109 1.35 -9.31 13.20
C PRO A 109 2.74 -9.97 13.18
N ALA A 110 3.38 -10.06 14.35
CA ALA A 110 4.77 -10.50 14.50
C ALA A 110 5.01 -11.98 14.13
N ASN A 111 3.97 -12.80 14.07
CA ASN A 111 4.02 -14.23 13.79
C ASN A 111 3.62 -14.60 12.36
N ARG A 112 3.57 -13.63 11.43
CA ARG A 112 3.21 -13.83 10.02
C ARG A 112 4.38 -13.49 9.12
N ARG A 113 4.55 -14.21 7.99
CA ARG A 113 5.47 -13.79 6.92
C ARG A 113 4.78 -12.72 6.07
N ILE A 114 5.17 -11.47 6.26
CA ILE A 114 4.60 -10.33 5.53
C ILE A 114 5.74 -9.51 4.91
N GLU A 115 5.67 -9.34 3.59
CA GLU A 115 6.36 -8.27 2.90
C GLU A 115 5.40 -7.07 2.86
N TRP A 116 5.83 -5.89 3.29
CA TRP A 116 4.97 -4.72 3.31
C TRP A 116 5.57 -3.56 2.54
N THR A 117 4.73 -2.82 1.83
CA THR A 117 5.10 -1.61 1.08
C THR A 117 4.24 -0.44 1.54
N VAL A 118 4.70 0.79 1.34
CA VAL A 118 3.92 2.00 1.60
C VAL A 118 3.70 2.79 0.32
N THR A 119 2.53 3.40 0.20
CA THR A 119 2.25 4.49 -0.76
C THR A 119 1.58 5.66 -0.04
N CYS A 120 1.52 6.80 -0.71
CA CYS A 120 0.90 8.02 -0.24
C CYS A 120 0.05 8.63 -1.35
N LYS A 121 -1.27 8.51 -1.23
CA LYS A 121 -2.21 9.03 -2.22
C LYS A 121 -2.44 10.53 -2.00
N GLU A 122 -2.36 11.29 -3.08
CA GLU A 122 -2.46 12.77 -3.11
C GLU A 122 -1.39 13.47 -2.26
N GLY A 123 -0.24 12.82 -2.02
CA GLY A 123 0.85 13.39 -1.23
C GLY A 123 2.21 12.75 -1.52
N SER A 124 3.27 13.44 -1.10
CA SER A 124 4.63 12.94 -1.23
C SER A 124 4.89 11.83 -0.22
N ILE A 125 5.29 10.64 -0.68
CA ILE A 125 5.65 9.49 0.18
C ILE A 125 6.93 9.72 1.01
N LEU A 126 7.70 10.78 0.70
CA LEU A 126 8.99 11.10 1.35
C LEU A 126 8.99 11.00 2.89
N PRO A 127 7.99 11.53 3.63
CA PRO A 127 7.96 11.44 5.10
C PRO A 127 7.90 9.99 5.61
N ALA A 128 7.26 9.10 4.86
CA ALA A 128 7.11 7.69 5.21
C ALA A 128 8.28 6.83 4.69
N ALA A 129 8.99 7.30 3.66
CA ALA A 129 10.02 6.52 2.97
C ALA A 129 11.19 6.14 3.88
N GLY A 130 11.66 7.07 4.72
CA GLY A 130 12.77 6.80 5.66
C GLY A 130 12.43 5.67 6.65
N VAL A 131 11.22 5.71 7.22
CA VAL A 131 10.74 4.66 8.14
C VAL A 131 10.64 3.31 7.42
N ALA A 132 10.11 3.29 6.20
CA ALA A 132 10.02 2.06 5.43
C ALA A 132 11.40 1.46 5.12
N LEU A 133 12.37 2.30 4.74
CA LEU A 133 13.72 1.84 4.47
C LEU A 133 14.43 1.31 5.72
N GLU A 134 14.26 1.98 6.88
CA GLU A 134 14.86 1.58 8.16
C GLU A 134 14.22 0.30 8.72
N ARG A 135 12.88 0.19 8.65
CA ARG A 135 12.12 -0.91 9.27
C ARG A 135 11.93 -2.13 8.36
N GLY A 136 12.66 -2.17 7.25
CA GLY A 136 12.69 -3.32 6.34
C GLY A 136 11.49 -3.45 5.40
N GLY A 137 10.66 -2.42 5.28
CA GLY A 137 9.54 -2.37 4.32
C GLY A 137 9.97 -1.99 2.91
N HIS A 138 9.01 -1.84 2.01
CA HIS A 138 9.20 -1.46 0.60
C HIS A 138 8.55 -0.11 0.30
N LEU A 139 8.87 0.46 -0.86
CA LEU A 139 8.31 1.72 -1.34
C LEU A 139 7.51 1.47 -2.63
N SER A 140 6.33 2.06 -2.74
CA SER A 140 5.51 2.05 -3.95
C SER A 140 5.25 3.50 -4.42
N PRO A 141 6.28 4.24 -4.89
CA PRO A 141 6.09 5.59 -5.40
C PRO A 141 5.51 5.58 -6.80
N GLY A 142 4.79 6.65 -7.17
CA GLY A 142 4.43 6.87 -8.57
C GLY A 142 3.63 8.14 -8.81
N ILE A 143 3.69 8.64 -10.05
CA ILE A 143 2.98 9.86 -10.46
C ILE A 143 1.46 9.71 -10.45
N GLY A 144 0.96 8.47 -10.43
CA GLY A 144 -0.47 8.16 -10.28
C GLY A 144 -1.00 8.45 -8.88
N ASP A 145 -0.13 8.45 -7.87
CA ASP A 145 -0.48 8.78 -6.49
C ASP A 145 -0.24 10.27 -6.19
N TYR A 146 0.86 10.85 -6.72
CA TYR A 146 1.20 12.25 -6.51
C TYR A 146 2.15 12.76 -7.61
N PRO A 147 1.97 13.96 -8.17
CA PRO A 147 2.80 14.43 -9.30
C PRO A 147 4.18 14.94 -8.89
N TYR A 148 4.52 15.02 -7.60
CA TYR A 148 5.81 15.51 -7.09
C TYR A 148 6.23 16.90 -7.63
N PRO A 149 5.42 17.96 -7.44
CA PRO A 149 5.75 19.32 -7.85
C PRO A 149 7.03 19.85 -7.19
N GLU A 150 7.35 19.39 -5.98
CA GLU A 150 8.60 19.70 -5.28
C GLU A 150 9.84 19.15 -6.00
N LEU A 151 9.66 18.17 -6.88
CA LEU A 151 10.69 17.60 -7.77
C LEU A 151 10.56 18.10 -9.21
N GLY A 152 9.71 19.10 -9.48
CA GLY A 152 9.53 19.68 -10.80
C GLY A 152 8.57 18.91 -11.72
N CYS A 153 7.61 18.17 -11.16
CA CYS A 153 6.65 17.35 -11.92
C CYS A 153 7.32 16.31 -12.84
N PRO A 154 8.17 15.42 -12.28
CA PRO A 154 8.93 14.44 -13.04
C PRO A 154 8.05 13.36 -13.71
N THR A 155 8.64 12.63 -14.65
CA THR A 155 8.09 11.38 -15.16
C THR A 155 8.12 10.27 -14.10
N ASN A 156 7.32 9.22 -14.30
CA ASN A 156 7.31 8.09 -13.36
C ASN A 156 8.68 7.40 -13.25
N ALA A 157 9.46 7.36 -14.33
CA ALA A 157 10.79 6.77 -14.32
C ALA A 157 11.77 7.58 -13.46
N GLU A 158 11.71 8.91 -13.52
CA GLU A 158 12.51 9.80 -12.69
C GLU A 158 12.14 9.69 -11.20
N VAL A 159 10.85 9.59 -10.88
CA VAL A 159 10.39 9.31 -9.50
C VAL A 159 10.96 7.98 -9.00
N VAL A 160 10.86 6.91 -9.79
CA VAL A 160 11.40 5.59 -9.41
C VAL A 160 12.92 5.63 -9.23
N HIS A 161 13.66 6.32 -10.11
CA HIS A 161 15.11 6.48 -9.96
C HIS A 161 15.48 7.21 -8.68
N PHE A 162 14.77 8.31 -8.36
CA PHE A 162 14.99 9.06 -7.13
C PHE A 162 14.84 8.16 -5.88
N PHE A 163 13.77 7.36 -5.79
CA PHE A 163 13.57 6.46 -4.65
C PHE A 163 14.52 5.25 -4.66
N ALA A 164 14.96 4.78 -5.83
CA ALA A 164 16.00 3.77 -5.94
C ALA A 164 17.34 4.27 -5.39
N ASP A 165 17.71 5.52 -5.68
CA ASP A 165 18.93 6.15 -5.15
C ASP A 165 18.81 6.40 -3.65
N LEU A 166 17.64 6.81 -3.15
CA LEU A 166 17.38 6.93 -1.72
C LEU A 166 17.54 5.58 -0.99
N ALA A 167 17.04 4.48 -1.58
CA ALA A 167 17.22 3.14 -1.03
C ALA A 167 18.70 2.75 -0.96
N ARG A 168 19.47 3.00 -2.03
CA ARG A 168 20.92 2.75 -2.08
C ARG A 168 21.68 3.58 -1.05
N ALA A 169 21.36 4.87 -0.93
CA ALA A 169 21.95 5.76 0.07
C ALA A 169 21.66 5.31 1.51
N SER A 170 20.54 4.60 1.72
CA SER A 170 20.15 3.98 2.99
C SER A 170 20.75 2.57 3.18
N GLY A 171 21.69 2.16 2.32
CA GLY A 171 22.37 0.87 2.42
C GLY A 171 21.58 -0.33 1.90
N ARG A 172 20.47 -0.12 1.18
CA ARG A 172 19.62 -1.20 0.62
C ARG A 172 19.78 -1.32 -0.89
N GLN A 173 19.80 -2.55 -1.38
CA GLN A 173 19.78 -2.85 -2.81
C GLN A 173 18.34 -2.91 -3.34
N VAL A 174 18.15 -2.52 -4.59
CA VAL A 174 16.84 -2.58 -5.26
C VAL A 174 16.66 -3.95 -5.91
N ALA A 175 15.56 -4.62 -5.58
CA ALA A 175 15.24 -5.93 -6.13
C ALA A 175 14.89 -5.86 -7.62
N THR A 176 15.40 -6.82 -8.38
CA THR A 176 14.94 -7.12 -9.74
C THR A 176 13.55 -7.77 -9.71
N PRO A 177 12.79 -7.76 -10.82
CA PRO A 177 11.49 -8.44 -10.88
C PRO A 177 11.55 -9.93 -10.49
N ASN A 178 12.64 -10.63 -10.81
CA ASN A 178 12.81 -12.04 -10.45
C ASN A 178 13.07 -12.22 -8.95
N GLU A 179 13.81 -11.31 -8.32
CA GLU A 179 13.97 -11.30 -6.86
C GLU A 179 12.65 -11.01 -6.17
N THR A 180 11.87 -10.04 -6.65
CA THR A 180 10.53 -9.75 -6.13
C THR A 180 9.61 -10.98 -6.22
N ARG A 181 9.61 -11.70 -7.37
CA ARG A 181 8.83 -12.94 -7.50
C ARG A 181 9.26 -14.00 -6.48
N ARG A 182 10.56 -14.14 -6.21
CA ARG A 182 11.07 -15.07 -5.20
C ARG A 182 10.67 -14.66 -3.78
N MET A 183 10.82 -13.38 -3.42
CA MET A 183 10.42 -12.84 -2.11
C MET A 183 8.93 -13.06 -1.85
N LEU A 184 8.10 -12.87 -2.88
CA LEU A 184 6.65 -13.01 -2.79
C LEU A 184 6.17 -14.43 -3.11
N GLU A 185 7.06 -15.39 -3.35
CA GLU A 185 6.70 -16.77 -3.76
C GLU A 185 5.68 -16.82 -4.92
N ILE A 186 5.79 -15.89 -5.88
CA ILE A 186 4.95 -15.86 -7.08
C ILE A 186 5.48 -16.90 -8.07
N GLN A 187 4.63 -17.86 -8.44
CA GLN A 187 4.99 -18.89 -9.41
C GLN A 187 5.11 -18.30 -10.82
N SER A 188 6.25 -18.58 -11.46
CA SER A 188 6.59 -18.20 -12.85
C SER A 188 5.65 -18.82 -13.88
#